data_AF-A0A0F3GJJ7-F1
#
_entry.id   AF-A0A0F3GJJ7-F1
#
_cell.length_a   1.000
_cell.length_b   1.000
_cell.length_c   1.000
_cell.angle_alpha   90.00
_cell.angle_beta   90.00
_cell.angle_gamma   90.00
#
_symmetry.space_group_name_H-M   'P 1'
#
loop_
_entity.id
_entity.type
_entity.pdbx_description
1 polymer ?
#
loop_
_entity_poly.entity_id
_entity_poly.type
_entity_poly.pdbx_seq_one_letter_code
_entity_poly.pdbx_strand_id
1 'polypeptide(L)'
;MLSSAAVFGQCIEGDCVNGKGTAVFANGDRYVGQWKGGKRDGQGTYELRNGDKFVGGFRDDKASGSGTLTREDGAVITGVWKDGNIVGDAMMIKASGKAKRLRGKKDNSNDNK
;
A
#
# COMPACT_ATOMS: atom_id res chain seq x y z
N MET A 1 10.09 30.45 -7.17
CA MET A 1 11.13 29.49 -6.77
C MET A 1 10.61 28.11 -7.13
N LEU A 2 11.12 27.50 -8.21
CA LEU A 2 10.70 26.16 -8.61
C LEU A 2 11.65 25.16 -7.94
N SER A 3 11.27 24.70 -6.76
CA SER A 3 12.02 23.66 -6.04
C SER A 3 11.84 22.33 -6.77
N SER A 4 12.97 21.69 -7.08
CA SER A 4 13.13 20.35 -7.65
C SER A 4 11.89 19.48 -7.63
N ALA A 5 11.41 19.12 -8.82
CA ALA A 5 10.55 17.97 -9.05
C ALA A 5 11.34 16.69 -8.72
N ALA A 6 11.51 16.44 -7.44
CA ALA A 6 11.83 15.10 -6.99
C ALA A 6 10.59 14.23 -7.19
N VAL A 7 10.80 12.95 -7.48
CA VAL A 7 9.78 11.92 -7.72
C VAL A 7 9.07 11.56 -6.41
N PHE A 8 8.59 12.57 -5.69
CA PHE A 8 7.79 12.47 -4.49
C PHE A 8 6.43 13.08 -4.85
N GLY A 9 5.33 12.39 -4.49
CA GLY A 9 4.00 12.93 -4.77
C GLY A 9 3.84 14.35 -4.23
N GLN A 10 3.03 15.16 -4.89
CA GLN A 10 2.69 16.49 -4.39
C GLN A 10 1.96 16.33 -3.06
N CYS A 11 2.59 16.79 -1.97
CA CYS A 11 1.93 16.86 -0.66
C CYS A 11 0.84 17.94 -0.73
N ILE A 12 -0.40 17.54 -0.50
CA ILE A 12 -1.56 18.45 -0.54
C ILE A 12 -2.13 18.74 0.86
N GLU A 13 -1.73 17.96 1.88
CA GLU A 13 -2.17 18.15 3.27
C GLU A 13 -1.20 17.48 4.24
N GLY A 14 -0.98 18.08 5.41
CA GLY A 14 -0.21 17.49 6.51
C GLY A 14 1.30 17.45 6.28
N ASP A 15 1.97 16.50 6.94
CA ASP A 15 3.42 16.29 6.86
C ASP A 15 3.73 15.01 6.09
N CYS A 16 4.11 15.19 4.82
CA CYS A 16 4.52 14.11 3.93
C CYS A 16 6.03 13.77 4.04
N VAL A 17 6.73 14.23 5.08
CA VAL A 17 8.13 13.91 5.33
C VAL A 17 8.27 13.02 6.56
N ASN A 18 7.76 13.42 7.73
CA ASN A 18 7.96 12.70 9.00
C ASN A 18 6.71 12.64 9.89
N GLY A 19 5.52 12.69 9.30
CA GLY A 19 4.28 12.72 10.05
C GLY A 19 3.14 12.02 9.34
N LYS A 20 1.94 12.60 9.44
CA LYS A 20 0.76 12.13 8.70
C LYS A 20 0.43 13.15 7.64
N GLY A 21 0.24 12.69 6.42
CA GLY A 21 0.01 13.56 5.28
C GLY A 21 -0.71 12.86 4.13
N THR A 22 -1.23 13.70 3.24
CA THR A 22 -1.87 13.32 1.99
C THR A 22 -0.99 13.76 0.83
N ALA A 23 -0.62 12.82 -0.05
CA ALA A 23 0.09 13.12 -1.28
C ALA A 23 -0.67 12.59 -2.51
N VAL A 24 -0.58 13.33 -3.61
CA VAL A 24 -1.06 12.94 -4.93
C VAL A 24 0.14 12.76 -5.85
N PHE A 25 0.23 11.62 -6.52
CA PHE A 25 1.35 11.27 -7.40
C PHE A 25 1.05 11.69 -8.84
N ALA A 26 2.10 11.84 -9.65
CA ALA A 26 1.97 12.27 -11.05
C ALA A 26 1.11 11.31 -11.91
N ASN A 27 1.03 10.03 -11.52
CA ASN A 27 0.18 9.04 -12.18
C ASN A 27 -1.31 9.14 -11.77
N GLY A 28 -1.66 10.04 -10.83
CA GLY A 28 -3.01 10.22 -10.30
C GLY A 28 -3.31 9.37 -9.06
N ASP A 29 -2.36 8.55 -8.59
CA ASP A 29 -2.55 7.82 -7.34
C ASP A 29 -2.56 8.79 -6.15
N ARG A 30 -3.17 8.37 -5.05
CA ARG A 30 -3.27 9.14 -3.81
C ARG A 30 -2.91 8.30 -2.61
N TYR A 31 -2.07 8.83 -1.74
CA TYR A 31 -1.76 8.22 -0.45
C TYR A 31 -2.21 9.11 0.70
N VAL A 32 -2.82 8.51 1.71
CA VAL A 32 -3.11 9.12 3.01
C VAL A 32 -2.55 8.21 4.08
N GLY A 33 -1.62 8.71 4.89
CA GLY A 33 -1.09 7.89 5.96
C GLY A 33 0.15 8.46 6.59
N GLN A 34 0.91 7.56 7.22
CA GLN A 34 2.16 7.88 7.89
C GLN A 34 3.33 7.95 6.90
N TRP A 35 4.24 8.88 7.19
CA TRP A 35 5.43 9.19 6.42
C TRP A 35 6.65 9.20 7.33
N LYS A 36 7.78 8.74 6.80
CA LYS A 36 9.08 8.81 7.45
C LYS A 36 10.17 9.01 6.40
N GLY A 37 10.98 10.06 6.55
CA GLY A 37 12.02 10.41 5.58
C GLY A 37 11.49 10.63 4.16
N GLY A 38 10.27 11.15 3.99
CA GLY A 38 9.66 11.38 2.68
C GLY A 38 9.11 10.13 2.00
N LYS A 39 9.09 8.98 2.70
CA LYS A 39 8.53 7.72 2.21
C LYS A 39 7.30 7.33 3.01
N ARG A 40 6.42 6.55 2.39
CA ARG A 40 5.29 5.91 3.10
C ARG A 40 5.83 4.86 4.05
N ASP A 41 5.56 5.05 5.34
CA ASP A 41 6.06 4.19 6.42
C ASP A 41 5.05 4.19 7.57
N GLY A 42 4.58 3.02 7.98
CA GLY A 42 3.48 2.87 8.94
C GLY A 42 2.13 2.57 8.26
N GLN A 43 1.03 2.87 8.93
CA GLN A 43 -0.32 2.61 8.40
C GLN A 43 -0.75 3.69 7.41
N GLY A 44 -1.40 3.27 6.33
CA GLY A 44 -1.95 4.19 5.33
C GLY A 44 -2.99 3.56 4.43
N THR A 45 -3.55 4.42 3.59
CA THR A 45 -4.46 4.11 2.50
C THR A 45 -3.83 4.59 1.20
N TYR A 46 -3.72 3.69 0.23
CA TYR A 46 -3.23 4.01 -1.11
C TYR A 46 -4.32 3.71 -2.13
N GLU A 47 -4.83 4.78 -2.75
CA GLU A 47 -5.87 4.75 -3.78
C GLU A 47 -5.16 4.89 -5.13
N LEU A 48 -5.28 3.86 -5.96
CA LEU A 48 -4.66 3.81 -7.27
C LEU A 48 -5.62 4.42 -8.30
N ARG A 49 -5.09 5.06 -9.33
CA ARG A 49 -5.92 5.66 -10.39
C ARG A 49 -6.80 4.64 -11.10
N ASN A 50 -6.40 3.37 -11.14
CA ASN A 50 -7.19 2.29 -11.71
C ASN A 50 -8.40 1.88 -10.85
N GLY A 51 -8.69 2.56 -9.74
CA GLY A 51 -9.81 2.25 -8.85
C GLY A 51 -9.49 1.23 -7.76
N ASP A 52 -8.31 0.60 -7.79
CA ASP A 52 -7.87 -0.26 -6.70
C ASP A 52 -7.54 0.57 -5.45
N LYS A 53 -7.76 -0.01 -4.27
CA LYS A 53 -7.49 0.62 -2.98
C LYS A 53 -6.81 -0.37 -2.06
N PHE A 54 -5.64 0.02 -1.55
CA PHE A 54 -4.94 -0.73 -0.51
C PHE A 54 -5.03 0.00 0.83
N VAL A 55 -5.38 -0.73 1.89
CA VAL A 55 -5.36 -0.25 3.28
C VAL A 55 -4.52 -1.20 4.10
N GLY A 56 -3.47 -0.69 4.73
CA GLY A 56 -2.59 -1.53 5.55
C GLY A 56 -1.26 -0.86 5.88
N GLY A 57 -0.28 -1.69 6.23
CA GLY A 57 1.06 -1.24 6.55
C GLY A 57 1.91 -0.95 5.31
N PHE A 58 2.83 0.00 5.47
CA PHE A 58 3.84 0.42 4.52
C PHE A 58 5.20 0.46 5.20
N ARG A 59 6.25 0.18 4.42
CA ARG A 59 7.65 0.36 4.81
C ARG A 59 8.44 0.69 3.56
N ASP A 60 9.22 1.77 3.61
CA ASP A 60 10.02 2.23 2.46
C ASP A 60 9.24 2.25 1.14
N ASP A 61 8.05 2.86 1.14
CA ASP A 61 7.13 2.98 0.01
C ASP A 61 6.47 1.68 -0.49
N LYS A 62 6.67 0.55 0.18
CA LYS A 62 6.06 -0.72 -0.21
C LYS A 62 5.03 -1.18 0.82
N ALA A 63 3.97 -1.83 0.35
CA ALA A 63 3.04 -2.52 1.25
C ALA A 63 3.79 -3.59 2.05
N SER A 64 3.58 -3.58 3.37
CA SER A 64 4.30 -4.41 4.34
C SER A 64 3.44 -4.71 5.56
N GLY A 65 3.46 -5.94 6.05
CA GLY A 65 2.62 -6.41 7.15
C GLY A 65 1.19 -6.72 6.70
N SER A 66 0.23 -6.70 7.62
CA SER A 66 -1.16 -6.98 7.30
C SER A 66 -1.78 -5.86 6.45
N GLY A 67 -2.58 -6.24 5.46
CA GLY A 67 -3.31 -5.28 4.64
C GLY A 67 -4.40 -5.90 3.78
N THR A 68 -5.29 -5.04 3.29
CA THR A 68 -6.43 -5.37 2.46
C THR A 68 -6.36 -4.59 1.15
N LEU A 69 -6.39 -5.30 0.02
CA LEU A 69 -6.57 -4.75 -1.31
C LEU A 69 -8.02 -4.93 -1.73
N THR A 70 -8.74 -3.83 -1.93
CA THR A 70 -10.03 -3.80 -2.62
C THR A 70 -9.77 -3.44 -4.07
N ARG A 71 -10.19 -4.30 -4.99
CA ARG A 71 -10.09 -4.05 -6.42
C ARG A 71 -11.25 -3.20 -6.92
N GLU A 72 -11.05 -2.53 -8.05
CA GLU A 72 -12.11 -1.79 -8.74
C GLU A 72 -13.36 -2.66 -8.99
N ASP A 73 -13.16 -3.95 -9.32
CA ASP A 73 -14.25 -4.91 -9.55
C ASP A 73 -15.01 -5.32 -8.29
N GLY A 74 -14.63 -4.82 -7.11
CA GLY A 74 -15.23 -5.11 -5.81
C GLY A 74 -14.67 -6.36 -5.11
N ALA A 75 -13.69 -7.05 -5.70
CA ALA A 75 -13.01 -8.15 -5.02
C ALA A 75 -12.12 -7.62 -3.89
N VAL A 76 -12.19 -8.27 -2.72
CA VAL A 76 -11.41 -7.93 -1.52
C VAL A 76 -10.40 -9.02 -1.26
N ILE A 77 -9.13 -8.64 -1.05
CA ILE A 77 -8.03 -9.55 -0.77
C ILE A 77 -7.35 -9.12 0.52
N THR A 78 -7.38 -9.98 1.54
CA THR A 78 -6.73 -9.74 2.84
C THR A 78 -5.62 -10.75 3.06
N GLY A 79 -4.46 -10.27 3.51
CA GLY A 79 -3.30 -11.12 3.78
C GLY A 79 -2.12 -10.35 4.36
N VAL A 80 -0.99 -11.04 4.43
CA VAL A 80 0.30 -10.45 4.81
C VAL A 80 1.06 -10.04 3.55
N TRP A 81 1.62 -8.84 3.59
CA TRP A 81 2.35 -8.22 2.49
C TRP A 81 3.82 -8.07 2.87
N LYS A 82 4.72 -8.33 1.93
CA LYS A 82 6.16 -8.10 2.04
C LYS A 82 6.66 -7.56 0.72
N ASP A 83 7.30 -6.40 0.75
CA ASP A 83 7.80 -5.71 -0.44
C ASP A 83 6.75 -5.58 -1.57
N GLY A 84 5.51 -5.25 -1.20
CA GLY A 84 4.41 -5.09 -2.17
C GLY A 84 3.79 -6.39 -2.68
N ASN A 85 4.23 -7.56 -2.20
CA ASN A 85 3.71 -8.86 -2.60
C ASN A 85 3.00 -9.54 -1.44
N ILE A 86 1.89 -10.23 -1.72
CA ILE A 86 1.29 -11.14 -0.73
C ILE A 86 2.24 -12.31 -0.47
N VAL A 87 2.47 -12.60 0.80
CA VAL A 87 3.23 -13.75 1.29
C VAL A 87 2.34 -14.67 2.12
N GLY A 88 2.63 -15.97 2.08
CA GLY A 88 1.87 -16.96 2.85
C GLY A 88 0.42 -17.12 2.38
N ASP A 89 -0.48 -17.47 3.30
CA ASP A 89 -1.89 -17.64 2.99
C ASP A 89 -2.63 -16.28 2.99
N ALA A 90 -3.52 -16.11 2.02
CA ALA A 90 -4.40 -14.94 1.91
C ALA A 90 -5.82 -15.37 1.55
N MET A 91 -6.78 -14.50 1.84
CA MET A 91 -8.19 -14.73 1.54
C MET A 91 -8.69 -13.71 0.54
N MET A 92 -9.32 -14.18 -0.53
CA MET A 92 -10.06 -13.34 -1.48
C MET A 92 -11.56 -13.57 -1.29
N ILE A 93 -12.32 -12.49 -1.24
CA ILE A 93 -13.77 -12.47 -1.39
C ILE A 93 -14.04 -11.80 -2.73
N LYS A 94 -14.57 -12.54 -3.70
CA LYS A 94 -15.00 -11.95 -4.97
C LYS A 94 -16.16 -10.98 -4.71
N ALA A 95 -16.39 -10.03 -5.62
CA ALA A 95 -17.57 -9.16 -5.56
C ALA A 95 -18.90 -9.93 -5.42
N SER A 96 -18.97 -11.16 -5.95
CA SER A 96 -20.10 -12.06 -5.77
C SER A 96 -20.27 -12.65 -4.35
N GLY A 97 -19.43 -12.26 -3.39
CA GLY A 97 -19.34 -12.84 -2.05
C GLY A 97 -18.63 -14.20 -1.95
N LYS A 98 -18.18 -14.78 -3.07
CA LYS A 98 -17.53 -16.10 -3.05
C LYS A 98 -16.11 -16.00 -2.52
N ALA A 99 -15.85 -16.74 -1.45
CA ALA A 99 -14.55 -16.92 -0.84
C ALA A 99 -13.61 -17.79 -1.68
N LYS A 100 -12.32 -17.43 -1.72
CA LYS A 100 -11.23 -18.21 -2.30
C LYS A 100 -9.96 -18.02 -1.48
N ARG A 101 -9.34 -19.12 -1.04
CA ARG A 101 -7.98 -19.08 -0.49
C ARG A 101 -6.98 -18.82 -1.62
N LEU A 102 -6.05 -17.92 -1.36
CA LEU A 102 -4.90 -17.64 -2.21
C LEU A 102 -3.63 -18.03 -1.46
N ARG A 103 -2.63 -18.46 -2.22
CA ARG A 103 -1.28 -18.69 -1.70
C ARG A 103 -0.34 -17.69 -2.37
N GLY A 104 0.17 -16.78 -1.56
CA GLY A 104 1.18 -15.80 -1.95
C GLY A 104 2.53 -16.47 -2.22
N LYS A 105 3.55 -15.65 -2.47
CA LYS A 105 4.93 -16.16 -2.60
C LYS A 105 5.32 -16.88 -1.31
N LYS A 106 6.06 -17.99 -1.45
CA LYS A 106 6.75 -18.57 -0.29
C LYS A 106 7.73 -17.52 0.19
N ASP A 107 7.60 -17.12 1.44
CA ASP A 107 8.61 -16.29 2.05
C ASP A 107 9.83 -17.20 2.29
N ASN A 108 10.80 -17.12 1.39
CA ASN A 108 12.07 -17.84 1.51
C ASN A 108 13.08 -17.01 2.33
N SER A 109 12.63 -16.10 3.19
CA SER A 109 13.52 -15.57 4.21
C SER A 109 13.89 -16.71 5.15
N ASN A 110 15.07 -17.29 4.89
CA ASN A 110 15.88 -17.83 5.97
C ASN A 110 16.13 -16.66 6.92
N ASP A 111 15.22 -16.48 7.88
CA ASP A 111 15.44 -15.65 9.05
C ASP A 111 16.49 -16.39 9.91
N ASN A 112 17.73 -16.41 9.42
CA ASN A 112 18.89 -16.66 10.26
C ASN A 112 19.02 -15.46 11.18
N LYS A 113 18.50 -15.67 12.38
CA LYS A 113 18.74 -14.93 13.61
C LYS A 113 20.19 -14.49 13.78
#